data_AF-A0A7S2QBP0-F1
#
_entry.id   AF-A0A7S2QBP0-F1
#
_cell.length_a   1.000
_cell.length_b   1.000
_cell.length_c   1.000
_cell.angle_alpha   90.00
_cell.angle_beta   90.00
_cell.angle_gamma   90.00
#
_symmetry.space_group_name_H-M   'P 1'
#
loop_
_entity.id
_entity.type
_entity.pdbx_description
1 polymer ?
#
loop_
_entity_poly.entity_id
_entity_poly.type
_entity_poly.pdbx_seq_one_letter_code
_entity_poly.pdbx_strand_id
1 'polypeptide(L)'
;RYDDLMEAAFGHRGKMIGVFCMSGFLLLVNALYLVLIGKSLQWFLVHGLGFEAPYRTCVLAISGLMVLLTLLDDMTVIAWLAQFGCVSCVVYVVTITVVGGRYGLRGQCPYKPTGEALRFEGQVHSAWPENWLAPFSVMAKCLLCFAHQPTTTTVRAAMQHPERMPFCMKTACLSTFAVYLLAGAAGYYGFGDIVDAESVLTNMIDDKGKPLVAGLLLSSAVQLNLALTFPLLMNVVNRATEGALIGGYCAPVRLVLLV
;
A
#
# COMPACT_ATOMS: atom_id res chain seq x y z
N ARG A 1 0.08 8.85 -23.51
CA ARG A 1 0.73 8.65 -22.19
C ARG A 1 0.63 9.95 -21.39
N TYR A 2 0.99 9.99 -20.11
CA TYR A 2 0.84 11.22 -19.30
C TYR A 2 1.78 12.34 -19.76
N ASP A 3 2.99 11.97 -20.20
CA ASP A 3 3.96 12.85 -20.82
C ASP A 3 3.45 13.50 -22.12
N ASP A 4 2.72 12.76 -22.96
CA ASP A 4 2.10 13.33 -24.18
C ASP A 4 1.05 14.40 -23.85
N LEU A 5 0.27 14.20 -22.77
CA LEU A 5 -0.72 15.18 -22.32
C LEU A 5 -0.04 16.46 -21.82
N MET A 6 1.07 16.31 -21.09
CA MET A 6 1.85 17.45 -20.61
C MET A 6 2.57 18.18 -21.75
N GLU A 7 3.06 17.46 -22.75
CA GLU A 7 3.64 18.03 -23.96
C GLU A 7 2.61 18.82 -24.77
N ALA A 8 1.40 18.28 -24.94
CA ALA A 8 0.33 18.96 -25.65
C ALA A 8 -0.15 20.24 -24.92
N ALA A 9 -0.20 20.23 -23.59
CA ALA A 9 -0.70 21.37 -22.81
C ALA A 9 0.36 22.46 -22.57
N PHE A 10 1.62 22.08 -22.34
CA PHE A 10 2.67 22.98 -21.83
C PHE A 10 3.97 22.91 -22.65
N GLY A 11 3.97 22.19 -23.77
CA GLY A 11 5.14 21.97 -24.62
C GLY A 11 6.22 21.10 -23.96
N HIS A 12 7.41 21.13 -24.54
CA HIS A 12 8.53 20.28 -24.12
C HIS A 12 8.96 20.52 -22.66
N ARG A 13 8.93 21.76 -22.17
CA ARG A 13 9.26 22.08 -20.77
C ARG A 13 8.26 21.45 -19.80
N GLY A 14 6.98 21.49 -20.12
CA GLY A 14 5.95 20.86 -19.30
C GLY A 14 6.05 19.34 -19.29
N LYS A 15 6.39 18.73 -20.43
CA LYS A 15 6.71 17.29 -20.50
C LYS A 15 7.81 16.91 -19.51
N MET A 16 8.93 17.63 -19.52
CA MET A 16 10.06 17.35 -18.63
C MET A 16 9.69 17.46 -17.15
N ILE A 17 8.99 18.53 -16.76
CA ILE A 17 8.52 18.72 -15.38
C ILE A 17 7.53 17.63 -15.00
N GLY A 18 6.58 17.32 -15.89
CA GLY A 18 5.58 16.27 -15.67
C GLY A 18 6.20 14.89 -15.44
N VAL A 19 7.16 14.49 -16.28
CA VAL A 19 7.88 13.22 -16.12
C VAL A 19 8.66 13.19 -14.80
N PHE A 20 9.40 14.26 -14.48
CA PHE A 20 10.17 14.34 -13.24
C PHE A 20 9.27 14.23 -11.99
N CYS A 21 8.20 15.01 -11.92
CA CYS A 21 7.28 14.99 -10.78
C CYS A 21 6.55 13.66 -10.64
N MET A 22 6.12 13.05 -11.74
CA MET A 22 5.39 11.78 -11.71
C MET A 22 6.30 10.60 -11.35
N SER A 23 7.48 10.53 -11.95
CA SER A 23 8.47 9.50 -11.60
C SER A 23 8.95 9.67 -10.15
N GLY A 24 9.22 10.89 -9.71
CA GLY A 24 9.58 11.17 -8.32
C GLY A 24 8.49 10.77 -7.34
N PHE A 25 7.23 11.09 -7.63
CA PHE A 25 6.09 10.67 -6.81
C PHE A 25 5.97 9.14 -6.73
N LEU A 26 6.04 8.43 -7.86
CA LEU A 26 5.95 6.97 -7.89
C LEU A 26 7.11 6.30 -7.16
N LEU A 27 8.34 6.83 -7.27
CA LEU A 27 9.51 6.35 -6.54
C LEU A 27 9.34 6.54 -5.02
N LEU A 28 8.79 7.67 -4.57
CA LEU A 28 8.49 7.91 -3.16
C LEU A 28 7.43 6.92 -2.64
N VAL A 29 6.36 6.67 -3.42
CA VAL A 29 5.34 5.67 -3.06
C VAL A 29 5.95 4.27 -2.96
N ASN A 30 6.82 3.89 -3.89
CA ASN A 30 7.54 2.62 -3.86
C ASN A 30 8.49 2.50 -2.66
N ALA A 31 9.18 3.57 -2.30
CA ALA A 31 10.01 3.61 -1.09
C ALA A 31 9.16 3.38 0.18
N LEU A 32 7.97 3.99 0.26
CA LEU A 32 7.03 3.76 1.36
C LEU A 32 6.54 2.30 1.38
N TYR A 33 6.32 1.68 0.23
CA TYR A 33 5.96 0.26 0.15
C TYR A 33 7.08 -0.64 0.68
N LEU A 34 8.34 -0.38 0.34
CA LEU A 34 9.48 -1.15 0.88
C LEU A 34 9.55 -1.08 2.40
N VAL A 35 9.35 0.11 2.98
CA VAL A 35 9.27 0.31 4.43
C VAL A 35 8.12 -0.52 5.04
N LEU A 36 6.94 -0.49 4.41
CA LEU A 36 5.76 -1.17 4.92
C LEU A 36 5.84 -2.70 4.80
N ILE A 37 6.36 -3.22 3.69
CA ILE A 37 6.66 -4.65 3.52
C ILE A 37 7.72 -5.06 4.56
N GLY A 38 8.77 -4.25 4.76
CA GLY A 38 9.82 -4.49 5.75
C GLY A 38 9.29 -4.61 7.17
N LYS A 39 8.44 -3.67 7.60
CA LYS A 39 7.78 -3.72 8.92
C LYS A 39 6.88 -4.96 9.05
N SER A 40 6.13 -5.29 7.99
CA SER A 40 5.22 -6.44 7.99
C SER A 40 5.99 -7.77 8.05
N LEU A 41 7.09 -7.88 7.30
CA LEU A 41 7.97 -9.04 7.31
C LEU A 41 8.64 -9.20 8.67
N GLN A 42 9.19 -8.12 9.25
CA GLN A 42 9.77 -8.17 10.59
C GLN A 42 8.75 -8.67 11.62
N TRP A 43 7.53 -8.11 11.59
CA TRP A 43 6.46 -8.55 12.49
C TRP A 43 6.14 -10.04 12.30
N PHE A 44 6.09 -10.51 11.05
CA PHE A 44 5.85 -11.92 10.72
C PHE A 44 7.00 -12.85 11.18
N LEU A 45 8.26 -12.44 11.00
CA LEU A 45 9.42 -13.23 11.43
C LEU A 45 9.46 -13.36 12.95
N VAL A 46 9.25 -12.26 13.68
CA VAL A 46 9.28 -12.24 15.14
C VAL A 46 8.11 -13.03 15.72
N HIS A 47 6.88 -12.76 15.27
CA HIS A 47 5.67 -13.32 15.89
C HIS A 47 5.21 -14.64 15.27
N GLY A 48 5.51 -14.88 14.00
CA GLY A 48 5.13 -16.10 13.28
C GLY A 48 6.18 -17.21 13.38
N LEU A 49 7.46 -16.86 13.24
CA LEU A 49 8.57 -17.84 13.23
C LEU A 49 9.43 -17.80 14.49
N GLY A 50 9.26 -16.82 15.38
CA GLY A 50 10.11 -16.66 16.56
C GLY A 50 11.54 -16.23 16.22
N PHE A 51 11.76 -15.63 15.04
CA PHE A 51 13.08 -15.21 14.58
C PHE A 51 13.26 -13.71 14.75
N GLU A 52 14.19 -13.30 15.61
CA GLU A 52 14.54 -11.89 15.82
C GLU A 52 15.41 -11.37 14.67
N ALA A 53 14.75 -10.82 13.65
CA ALA A 53 15.41 -10.12 12.55
C ALA A 53 15.43 -8.60 12.79
N PRO A 54 16.59 -7.93 12.66
CA PRO A 54 16.64 -6.47 12.63
C PRO A 54 15.81 -5.93 11.46
N TYR A 55 15.03 -4.86 11.72
CA TYR A 55 14.22 -4.17 10.71
C TYR A 55 15.01 -3.84 9.43
N ARG A 56 16.24 -3.31 9.59
CA ARG A 56 17.11 -2.91 8.48
C ARG A 56 17.43 -4.08 7.54
N THR A 57 17.68 -5.26 8.10
CA THR A 57 17.97 -6.48 7.31
C THR A 57 16.75 -6.92 6.52
N CYS A 58 15.55 -6.84 7.11
CA CYS A 58 14.30 -7.18 6.44
C CYS A 58 14.06 -6.27 5.23
N VAL A 59 14.21 -4.95 5.42
CA VAL A 59 14.07 -3.98 4.33
C VAL A 59 15.09 -4.24 3.22
N LEU A 60 16.37 -4.44 3.55
CA LEU A 60 17.40 -4.72 2.53
C LEU A 60 17.13 -6.01 1.75
N ALA A 61 16.70 -7.08 2.42
CA ALA A 61 16.36 -8.35 1.78
C ALA A 61 15.17 -8.19 0.82
N ILE A 62 14.11 -7.49 1.25
CA ILE A 62 12.94 -7.20 0.41
C ILE A 62 13.32 -6.31 -0.76
N SER A 63 14.12 -5.25 -0.54
CA SER A 63 14.56 -4.38 -1.63
C SER A 63 15.29 -5.17 -2.71
N GLY A 64 16.19 -6.08 -2.33
CA GLY A 64 16.87 -6.97 -3.30
C GLY A 64 15.88 -7.84 -4.09
N LEU A 65 14.90 -8.44 -3.42
CA LEU A 65 13.86 -9.23 -4.07
C LEU A 65 12.98 -8.38 -5.01
N MET A 66 12.59 -7.18 -4.55
CA MET A 66 11.76 -6.27 -5.33
C MET A 66 12.49 -5.77 -6.57
N VAL A 67 13.79 -5.49 -6.51
CA VAL A 67 14.61 -5.16 -7.69
C VAL A 67 14.61 -6.31 -8.71
N LEU A 68 14.65 -7.57 -8.27
CA LEU A 68 14.52 -8.69 -9.20
C LEU A 68 13.12 -8.76 -9.82
N LEU A 69 12.08 -8.47 -9.05
CA LEU A 69 10.70 -8.43 -9.54
C LEU A 69 10.43 -7.27 -10.50
N THR A 70 11.11 -6.12 -10.37
CA THR A 70 10.94 -5.00 -11.31
C THR A 70 11.55 -5.27 -12.68
N LEU A 71 12.44 -6.26 -12.80
CA LEU A 71 12.94 -6.73 -14.10
C LEU A 71 11.88 -7.51 -14.89
N LEU A 72 10.78 -7.90 -14.25
CA LEU A 72 9.66 -8.56 -14.89
C LEU A 72 8.78 -7.54 -15.63
N ASP A 73 8.99 -7.41 -16.95
CA ASP A 73 8.28 -6.44 -17.81
C ASP A 73 7.01 -7.01 -18.47
N ASP A 74 6.67 -8.27 -18.20
CA ASP A 74 5.51 -8.91 -18.81
C ASP A 74 4.20 -8.48 -18.12
N MET A 75 3.45 -7.60 -18.79
CA MET A 75 2.13 -7.12 -18.35
C MET A 75 1.10 -8.25 -18.18
N THR A 76 1.24 -9.36 -18.91
CA THR A 76 0.34 -10.52 -18.81
C THR A 76 0.53 -11.22 -17.46
N VAL A 77 1.79 -11.43 -17.08
CA VAL A 77 2.15 -12.02 -15.79
C VAL A 77 1.75 -11.07 -14.65
N ILE A 78 2.00 -9.77 -14.79
CA ILE A 78 1.57 -8.77 -13.80
C ILE A 78 0.04 -8.76 -13.64
N ALA A 79 -0.71 -8.84 -14.74
CA ALA A 79 -2.17 -8.89 -14.70
C ALA A 79 -2.70 -10.16 -14.00
N TRP A 80 -2.06 -11.31 -14.23
CA TRP A 80 -2.39 -12.55 -13.53
C TRP A 80 -2.06 -12.45 -12.04
N LEU A 81 -0.88 -11.91 -11.71
CA LEU A 81 -0.43 -11.66 -10.35
C LEU A 81 -1.35 -10.70 -9.58
N ALA A 82 -1.90 -9.67 -10.25
CA ALA A 82 -2.82 -8.71 -9.65
C ALA A 82 -4.08 -9.35 -9.05
N GLN A 83 -4.50 -10.52 -9.54
CA GLN A 83 -5.63 -11.27 -8.97
C GLN A 83 -5.37 -11.66 -7.50
N PHE A 84 -4.14 -12.05 -7.17
CA PHE A 84 -3.75 -12.35 -5.79
C PHE A 84 -3.72 -11.10 -4.90
N GLY A 85 -3.41 -9.93 -5.49
CA GLY A 85 -3.57 -8.64 -4.82
C GLY A 85 -5.02 -8.38 -4.43
N CYS A 86 -5.96 -8.60 -5.35
CA CYS A 86 -7.40 -8.49 -5.05
C CYS A 86 -7.86 -9.44 -3.95
N VAL A 87 -7.40 -10.70 -3.96
CA VAL A 87 -7.69 -11.67 -2.89
C VAL A 87 -7.12 -11.19 -1.55
N SER A 88 -5.89 -10.65 -1.55
CA SER A 88 -5.27 -10.07 -0.35
C SER A 88 -6.09 -8.93 0.23
N CYS A 89 -6.69 -8.08 -0.61
CA CYS A 89 -7.61 -7.03 -0.17
C CYS A 89 -8.85 -7.58 0.57
N VAL A 90 -9.42 -8.69 0.09
CA VAL A 90 -10.54 -9.36 0.77
C VAL A 90 -10.09 -9.90 2.13
N VAL A 91 -8.90 -10.50 2.20
CA VAL A 91 -8.32 -10.99 3.46
C VAL A 91 -8.14 -9.84 4.45
N TYR A 92 -7.73 -8.64 4.02
CA TYR A 92 -7.65 -7.47 4.92
C TYR A 92 -8.99 -7.13 5.54
N VAL A 93 -10.04 -6.98 4.71
CA VAL A 93 -11.35 -6.58 5.19
C VAL A 93 -11.85 -7.63 6.19
N VAL A 94 -11.78 -8.91 5.84
CA VAL A 94 -12.24 -10.00 6.72
C VAL A 94 -11.46 -10.02 8.03
N THR A 95 -10.13 -9.94 7.99
CA THR A 95 -9.31 -9.98 9.22
C THR A 95 -9.55 -8.77 10.12
N ILE A 96 -9.60 -7.56 9.56
CA ILE A 96 -9.88 -6.33 10.31
C ILE A 96 -11.31 -6.35 10.87
N THR A 97 -12.31 -6.76 10.09
CA THR A 97 -13.70 -6.82 10.55
C THR A 97 -13.91 -7.88 11.63
N VAL A 98 -13.29 -9.06 11.50
CA VAL A 98 -13.41 -10.13 12.52
C VAL A 98 -12.76 -9.71 13.84
N VAL A 99 -11.55 -9.14 13.80
CA VAL A 99 -10.85 -8.71 15.01
C VAL A 99 -11.51 -7.46 15.61
N GLY A 100 -11.83 -6.48 14.77
CA GLY A 100 -12.53 -5.27 15.21
C GLY A 100 -13.90 -5.58 15.81
N GLY A 101 -14.65 -6.51 15.20
CA GLY A 101 -15.91 -7.00 15.77
C GLY A 101 -15.72 -7.75 17.09
N ARG A 102 -14.67 -8.58 17.22
CA ARG A 102 -14.35 -9.26 18.48
C ARG A 102 -14.05 -8.26 19.60
N TYR A 103 -13.24 -7.24 19.33
CA TYR A 103 -12.88 -6.22 20.33
C TYR A 103 -14.04 -5.30 20.67
N GLY A 104 -14.77 -4.81 19.67
CA GLY A 104 -15.93 -3.94 19.87
C GLY A 104 -17.09 -4.64 20.59
N LEU A 105 -17.43 -5.88 20.22
CA LEU A 105 -18.59 -6.59 20.79
C LEU A 105 -18.30 -7.26 22.14
N ARG A 106 -17.06 -7.72 22.38
CA ARG A 106 -16.70 -8.42 23.62
C ARG A 106 -16.06 -7.51 24.67
N GLY A 107 -15.88 -6.23 24.37
CA GLY A 107 -15.20 -5.28 25.25
C GLY A 107 -13.77 -5.69 25.59
N GLN A 108 -13.12 -6.47 24.70
CA GLN A 108 -11.74 -6.90 24.87
C GLN A 108 -10.81 -5.79 24.38
N CYS A 109 -9.85 -5.38 25.21
CA CYS A 109 -8.89 -4.35 24.83
C CYS A 109 -7.75 -4.94 23.99
N PRO A 110 -7.26 -4.24 22.95
CA PRO A 110 -5.99 -4.58 22.34
C PRO A 110 -4.87 -4.48 23.39
N TYR A 111 -3.92 -5.41 23.36
CA TYR A 111 -2.77 -5.39 24.24
C TYR A 111 -1.86 -4.19 23.94
N LYS A 112 -1.58 -3.36 24.95
CA LYS A 112 -0.50 -2.36 24.91
C LYS A 112 0.70 -2.86 25.73
N PRO A 113 1.92 -2.83 25.17
CA PRO A 113 3.14 -3.26 25.87
C PRO A 113 3.52 -2.37 27.06
N THR A 114 2.89 -1.20 27.23
CA THR A 114 3.19 -0.23 28.29
C THR A 114 2.71 -0.65 29.70
N GLY A 115 2.10 -1.83 29.87
CA GLY A 115 1.70 -2.35 31.19
C GLY A 115 0.47 -1.67 31.81
N GLU A 116 0.00 -0.56 31.25
CA GLU A 116 -1.28 0.04 31.57
C GLU A 116 -2.40 -0.75 30.89
N ALA A 117 -3.06 -1.62 31.65
CA ALA A 117 -4.32 -2.19 31.23
C ALA A 117 -5.31 -1.03 31.05
N LEU A 118 -5.49 -0.58 29.81
CA LEU A 118 -6.51 0.40 29.43
C LEU A 118 -7.87 -0.14 29.85
N ARG A 119 -8.34 0.26 31.03
CA ARG A 119 -9.75 0.12 31.38
C ARG A 119 -10.54 1.03 30.44
N PHE A 120 -11.56 0.49 29.79
CA PHE A 120 -12.58 1.21 28.99
C PHE A 120 -13.41 2.22 29.81
N GLU A 121 -12.85 2.85 30.85
CA GLU A 121 -13.55 3.85 31.67
C GLU A 121 -13.63 5.24 31.00
N GLY A 122 -13.01 5.41 29.82
CA GLY A 122 -13.08 6.64 29.01
C GLY A 122 -13.65 6.40 27.61
N GLN A 123 -14.18 7.47 26.98
CA GLN A 123 -14.67 7.45 25.60
C GLN A 123 -13.56 7.03 24.63
N VAL A 124 -13.57 5.76 24.20
CA VAL A 124 -12.64 5.20 23.20
C VAL A 124 -12.93 5.69 21.77
N HIS A 125 -14.10 6.31 21.59
CA HIS A 125 -14.51 6.91 20.33
C HIS A 125 -14.71 8.41 20.52
N SER A 126 -13.84 9.22 19.92
CA SER A 126 -14.13 10.63 19.75
C SER A 126 -14.98 10.89 18.50
N ALA A 127 -16.20 11.40 18.70
CA ALA A 127 -17.06 11.81 17.58
C ALA A 127 -16.51 13.05 16.83
N TRP A 128 -15.57 13.78 17.44
CA TRP A 128 -14.98 14.98 16.86
C TRP A 128 -13.45 14.88 16.82
N PRO A 129 -12.80 15.35 15.75
CA PRO A 129 -11.34 15.39 15.70
C PRO A 129 -10.78 16.25 16.85
N GLU A 130 -9.70 15.78 17.49
CA GLU A 130 -8.98 16.53 18.52
C GLU A 130 -8.49 17.90 18.02
N ASN A 131 -8.14 17.95 16.72
CA ASN A 131 -7.61 19.13 16.06
C ASN A 131 -8.41 19.43 14.79
N TRP A 132 -8.74 20.70 14.55
CA TRP A 132 -9.43 21.13 13.32
C TRP A 132 -8.67 20.78 12.03
N LEU A 133 -7.35 20.56 12.13
CA LEU A 133 -6.48 20.12 11.04
C LEU A 133 -6.53 18.61 10.75
N ALA A 134 -7.02 17.80 11.69
CA ALA A 134 -7.02 16.34 11.54
C ALA A 134 -7.82 15.85 10.30
N PRO A 135 -9.00 16.42 9.96
CA PRO A 135 -9.70 16.06 8.74
C PRO A 135 -8.87 16.26 7.47
N PHE A 136 -8.04 17.31 7.41
CA PHE A 136 -7.16 17.57 6.25
C PHE A 136 -6.04 16.54 6.13
N SER A 137 -5.48 16.10 7.26
CA SER A 137 -4.49 15.03 7.29
C SER A 137 -5.08 13.69 6.83
N VAL A 138 -6.30 13.36 7.30
CA VAL A 138 -7.03 12.17 6.84
C VAL A 138 -7.35 12.27 5.35
N MET A 139 -7.84 13.42 4.89
CA MET A 139 -8.12 13.67 3.47
C MET A 139 -6.86 13.49 2.62
N ALA A 140 -5.70 14.00 3.05
CA ALA A 140 -4.43 13.82 2.34
C ALA A 140 -4.06 12.33 2.21
N LYS A 141 -4.22 11.54 3.28
CA LYS A 141 -4.02 10.08 3.24
C LYS A 141 -5.00 9.40 2.28
N CYS A 142 -6.28 9.77 2.33
CA CYS A 142 -7.30 9.24 1.42
C CYS A 142 -7.01 9.59 -0.04
N LEU A 143 -6.55 10.81 -0.34
CA LEU A 143 -6.17 11.21 -1.70
C LEU A 143 -5.03 10.34 -2.25
N LEU A 144 -4.05 10.02 -1.40
CA LEU A 144 -2.97 9.09 -1.77
C LEU A 144 -3.51 7.69 -2.07
N CYS A 145 -4.51 7.22 -1.32
CA CYS A 145 -5.15 5.93 -1.54
C CYS A 145 -5.88 5.80 -2.90
N PHE A 146 -6.24 6.93 -3.54
CA PHE A 146 -6.83 6.98 -4.88
C PHE A 146 -5.86 7.54 -5.94
N ALA A 147 -4.55 7.54 -5.67
CA ALA A 147 -3.51 8.06 -6.57
C ALA A 147 -3.15 7.09 -7.73
N HIS A 148 -4.16 6.62 -8.46
CA HIS A 148 -4.05 5.73 -9.63
C HIS A 148 -3.85 6.45 -10.98
N GLN A 149 -3.98 7.77 -11.02
CA GLN A 149 -3.87 8.58 -12.24
C GLN A 149 -2.52 8.36 -12.98
N PRO A 150 -1.36 8.28 -12.29
CA PRO A 150 -0.08 8.02 -12.94
C PRO A 150 -0.05 6.72 -13.75
N THR A 151 -0.69 5.65 -13.26
CA THR A 151 -0.61 4.33 -13.85
C THR A 151 -1.69 4.09 -14.91
N THR A 152 -2.80 4.82 -14.82
CA THR A 152 -3.98 4.69 -15.68
C THR A 152 -3.63 4.70 -17.18
N THR A 153 -2.78 5.63 -17.61
CA THR A 153 -2.44 5.75 -19.04
C THR A 153 -1.59 4.57 -19.54
N THR A 154 -0.69 4.06 -18.71
CA THR A 154 0.14 2.89 -19.02
C THR A 154 -0.69 1.62 -19.06
N VAL A 155 -1.60 1.43 -18.10
CA VAL A 155 -2.53 0.30 -18.07
C VAL A 155 -3.41 0.32 -19.31
N ARG A 156 -4.00 1.48 -19.65
CA ARG A 156 -4.83 1.64 -20.86
C ARG A 156 -4.09 1.28 -22.14
N ALA A 157 -2.81 1.65 -22.24
CA ALA A 157 -1.98 1.33 -23.41
C ALA A 157 -1.68 -0.18 -23.54
N ALA A 158 -1.77 -0.94 -22.45
CA ALA A 158 -1.56 -2.39 -22.42
C ALA A 158 -2.86 -3.21 -22.50
N MET A 159 -4.03 -2.57 -22.43
CA MET A 159 -5.32 -3.27 -22.51
C MET A 159 -5.60 -3.77 -23.93
N GLN A 160 -6.12 -5.00 -24.05
CA GLN A 160 -6.65 -5.53 -25.31
C GLN A 160 -7.86 -4.73 -25.83
N HIS A 161 -8.67 -4.20 -24.90
CA HIS A 161 -9.89 -3.43 -25.17
C HIS A 161 -9.87 -2.08 -24.42
N PRO A 162 -9.10 -1.08 -24.90
CA PRO A 162 -8.94 0.22 -24.24
C PRO A 162 -10.24 0.99 -24.03
N GLU A 163 -11.27 0.73 -24.84
CA GLU A 163 -12.62 1.29 -24.74
C GLU A 163 -13.33 0.90 -23.44
N ARG A 164 -12.97 -0.23 -22.83
CA ARG A 164 -13.52 -0.68 -21.54
C ARG A 164 -12.87 -0.01 -20.32
N MET A 165 -11.81 0.77 -20.52
CA MET A 165 -11.06 1.41 -19.43
C MET A 165 -11.95 2.23 -18.46
N PRO A 166 -12.89 3.08 -18.93
CA PRO A 166 -13.74 3.86 -18.01
C PRO A 166 -14.60 2.97 -17.10
N PHE A 167 -15.09 1.83 -17.61
CA PHE A 167 -15.85 0.87 -16.82
C PHE A 167 -14.96 0.22 -15.76
N CYS A 168 -13.80 -0.33 -16.16
CA CYS A 168 -12.84 -0.95 -15.25
C CYS A 168 -12.40 0.00 -14.13
N MET A 169 -12.17 1.27 -14.46
CA MET A 169 -11.80 2.31 -13.51
C MET A 169 -12.92 2.63 -12.53
N LYS A 170 -14.16 2.79 -13.02
CA LYS A 170 -15.32 3.02 -12.16
C LYS A 170 -15.52 1.85 -11.18
N THR A 171 -15.42 0.61 -11.66
CA THR A 171 -15.55 -0.57 -10.81
C THR A 171 -14.43 -0.67 -9.79
N ALA A 172 -13.17 -0.40 -10.18
CA ALA A 172 -12.03 -0.44 -9.29
C ALA A 172 -12.12 0.64 -8.19
N CYS A 173 -12.49 1.87 -8.56
CA CYS A 173 -12.68 2.95 -7.58
C CYS A 173 -13.81 2.64 -6.60
N LEU A 174 -14.93 2.10 -7.09
CA LEU A 174 -16.06 1.73 -6.22
C LEU A 174 -15.71 0.57 -5.28
N SER A 175 -15.02 -0.45 -5.76
CA SER A 175 -14.56 -1.57 -4.92
C SER A 175 -13.56 -1.10 -3.87
N THR A 176 -12.60 -0.26 -4.26
CA THR A 176 -11.60 0.30 -3.33
C THR A 176 -12.25 1.19 -2.28
N PHE A 177 -13.22 2.01 -2.67
CA PHE A 177 -14.03 2.80 -1.73
C PHE A 177 -14.76 1.91 -0.72
N ALA A 178 -15.43 0.85 -1.18
CA ALA A 178 -16.12 -0.08 -0.29
C ALA A 178 -15.16 -0.78 0.68
N VAL A 179 -13.99 -1.23 0.19
CA VAL A 179 -12.95 -1.86 1.01
C VAL A 179 -12.45 -0.92 2.10
N TYR A 180 -12.11 0.32 1.74
CA TYR A 180 -11.63 1.31 2.72
C TYR A 180 -12.71 1.73 3.71
N LEU A 181 -13.96 1.88 3.26
CA LEU A 181 -15.07 2.22 4.14
C LEU A 181 -15.33 1.09 5.15
N LEU A 182 -15.39 -0.16 4.70
CA LEU A 182 -15.63 -1.32 5.56
C LEU A 182 -14.48 -1.56 6.54
N ALA A 183 -13.24 -1.58 6.05
CA ALA A 183 -12.07 -1.79 6.91
C ALA A 183 -11.87 -0.60 7.88
N GLY A 184 -12.09 0.63 7.41
CA GLY A 184 -11.98 1.84 8.22
C GLY A 184 -13.06 1.90 9.31
N ALA A 185 -14.32 1.65 8.96
CA ALA A 185 -15.42 1.65 9.92
C ALA A 185 -15.28 0.52 10.94
N ALA A 186 -14.96 -0.70 10.50
CA ALA A 186 -14.78 -1.83 11.40
C ALA A 186 -13.54 -1.67 12.29
N GLY A 187 -12.45 -1.13 11.74
CA GLY A 187 -11.25 -0.80 12.49
C GLY A 187 -11.53 0.27 13.56
N TYR A 188 -12.17 1.37 13.17
CA TYR A 188 -12.53 2.43 14.12
C TYR A 188 -13.51 1.94 15.20
N TYR A 189 -14.50 1.15 14.83
CA TYR A 189 -15.44 0.56 15.78
C TYR A 189 -14.76 -0.38 16.78
N GLY A 190 -13.80 -1.19 16.33
CA GLY A 190 -13.15 -2.18 17.19
C GLY A 190 -12.02 -1.62 18.06
N PHE A 191 -11.21 -0.72 17.51
CA PHE A 191 -9.99 -0.24 18.14
C PHE A 191 -10.08 1.21 18.63
N GLY A 192 -11.02 2.00 18.11
CA GLY A 192 -11.20 3.42 18.45
C GLY A 192 -9.95 4.25 18.22
N ASP A 193 -9.70 5.19 19.13
CA ASP A 193 -8.55 6.10 19.10
C ASP A 193 -7.25 5.45 19.63
N ILE A 194 -7.30 4.16 19.99
CA ILE A 194 -6.17 3.39 20.55
C ILE A 194 -5.25 2.86 19.43
N VAL A 195 -5.69 2.91 18.17
CA VAL A 195 -4.94 2.41 17.00
C VAL A 195 -3.61 3.13 16.88
N ASP A 196 -2.53 2.37 16.97
CA ASP A 196 -1.20 2.86 16.57
C ASP A 196 -1.23 3.39 15.14
N ALA A 197 -0.86 4.66 14.97
CA ALA A 197 -0.90 5.35 13.69
C ALA A 197 0.06 4.75 12.65
N GLU A 198 1.04 3.96 13.09
CA GLU A 198 2.08 3.40 12.22
C GLU A 198 1.67 2.11 11.51
N SER A 199 0.91 1.21 12.18
CA SER A 199 0.47 -0.04 11.57
C SER A 199 -0.67 -0.68 12.35
N VAL A 200 -1.70 -1.13 11.63
CA VAL A 200 -2.79 -1.93 12.23
C VAL A 200 -2.28 -3.26 12.80
N LEU A 201 -1.14 -3.77 12.32
CA LEU A 201 -0.56 -5.04 12.77
C LEU A 201 -0.15 -5.03 14.25
N THR A 202 0.25 -3.88 14.80
CA THR A 202 0.62 -3.80 16.23
C THR A 202 -0.59 -4.01 17.13
N ASN A 203 -1.80 -3.72 16.63
CA ASN A 203 -3.05 -3.94 17.36
C ASN A 203 -3.60 -5.38 17.20
N MET A 204 -2.96 -6.23 16.40
CA MET A 204 -3.37 -7.62 16.14
C MET A 204 -2.74 -8.61 17.13
N ILE A 205 -2.66 -8.20 18.40
CA ILE A 205 -2.12 -8.96 19.52
C ILE A 205 -3.25 -9.13 20.55
N ASP A 206 -3.45 -10.36 21.03
CA ASP A 206 -4.45 -10.70 22.04
C ASP A 206 -4.06 -10.11 23.41
N ASP A 207 -5.02 -10.06 24.33
CA ASP A 207 -4.87 -9.58 25.72
C ASP A 207 -3.65 -10.16 26.49
N LYS A 208 -3.21 -11.36 26.10
CA LYS A 208 -2.05 -12.08 26.64
C LYS A 208 -0.72 -11.79 25.95
N GLY A 209 -0.66 -10.79 25.07
CA GLY A 209 0.55 -10.46 24.31
C GLY A 209 0.86 -11.46 23.18
N LYS A 210 -0.09 -12.33 22.79
CA LYS A 210 0.11 -13.33 21.73
C LYS A 210 -0.40 -12.81 20.38
N PRO A 211 0.32 -13.04 19.28
CA PRO A 211 -0.14 -12.63 17.96
C PRO A 211 -1.42 -13.38 17.60
N LEU A 212 -2.43 -12.65 17.10
CA LEU A 212 -3.62 -13.27 16.57
C LEU A 212 -3.31 -13.94 15.22
N VAL A 213 -3.95 -15.09 14.95
CA VAL A 213 -3.89 -15.74 13.62
C VAL A 213 -4.34 -14.77 12.52
N ALA A 214 -5.34 -13.93 12.82
CA ALA A 214 -5.78 -12.87 11.91
C ALA A 214 -4.68 -11.84 11.61
N GLY A 215 -3.80 -11.53 12.58
CA GLY A 215 -2.64 -10.66 12.37
C GLY A 215 -1.58 -11.30 11.46
N LEU A 216 -1.33 -12.60 11.60
CA LEU A 216 -0.44 -13.35 10.70
C LEU A 216 -0.97 -13.35 9.27
N LEU A 217 -2.25 -13.66 9.09
CA LEU A 217 -2.91 -13.61 7.79
C LEU A 217 -2.89 -12.20 7.18
N LEU A 218 -3.16 -11.18 8.01
CA LEU A 218 -3.09 -9.78 7.60
C LEU A 218 -1.69 -9.42 7.12
N SER A 219 -0.65 -9.76 7.88
CA SER A 219 0.75 -9.47 7.51
C SER A 219 1.14 -10.14 6.20
N SER A 220 0.81 -11.42 6.02
CA SER A 220 1.08 -12.15 4.77
C SER A 220 0.35 -11.53 3.59
N ALA A 221 -0.92 -11.13 3.77
CA ALA A 221 -1.68 -10.43 2.75
C ALA A 221 -1.06 -9.06 2.44
N VAL A 222 -0.56 -8.30 3.44
CA VAL A 222 0.13 -6.98 3.26
C VAL A 222 1.34 -7.16 2.37
N GLN A 223 2.18 -8.12 2.71
CA GLN A 223 3.38 -8.41 1.95
C GLN A 223 3.04 -8.83 0.52
N LEU A 224 2.07 -9.74 0.34
CA LEU A 224 1.68 -10.22 -0.98
C LEU A 224 1.15 -9.08 -1.86
N ASN A 225 0.18 -8.30 -1.39
CA ASN A 225 -0.39 -7.21 -2.18
C ASN A 225 0.66 -6.15 -2.59
N LEU A 226 1.49 -5.72 -1.63
CA LEU A 226 2.51 -4.70 -1.88
C LEU A 226 3.62 -5.24 -2.80
N ALA A 227 4.04 -6.50 -2.64
CA ALA A 227 5.01 -7.15 -3.52
C ALA A 227 4.50 -7.24 -4.97
N LEU A 228 3.19 -7.38 -5.18
CA LEU A 228 2.57 -7.43 -6.51
C LEU A 228 2.34 -6.04 -7.10
N THR A 229 2.05 -5.04 -6.26
CA THR A 229 1.82 -3.65 -6.69
C THR A 229 3.11 -2.93 -7.03
N PHE A 230 4.21 -3.24 -6.32
CA PHE A 230 5.52 -2.64 -6.53
C PHE A 230 6.03 -2.73 -8.00
N PRO A 231 6.09 -3.91 -8.64
CA PRO A 231 6.54 -4.00 -10.03
C PRO A 231 5.62 -3.27 -11.01
N LEU A 232 4.32 -3.17 -10.73
CA LEU A 232 3.38 -2.42 -11.57
C LEU A 232 3.71 -0.93 -11.56
N LEU A 233 3.99 -0.35 -10.39
CA LEU A 233 4.38 1.05 -10.26
C LEU A 233 5.76 1.30 -10.88
N MET A 234 6.72 0.41 -10.62
CA MET A 234 8.07 0.53 -11.19
C MET A 234 8.09 0.36 -12.70
N ASN A 235 7.20 -0.42 -13.30
CA ASN A 235 7.10 -0.52 -14.75
C ASN A 235 6.73 0.85 -15.38
N VAL A 236 5.84 1.61 -14.74
CA VAL A 236 5.50 2.97 -15.20
C VAL A 236 6.71 3.89 -15.13
N VAL A 237 7.49 3.83 -14.04
CA VAL A 237 8.72 4.61 -13.89
C VAL A 237 9.76 4.19 -14.94
N ASN A 238 9.97 2.89 -15.14
CA ASN A 238 10.92 2.36 -16.13
C ASN A 238 10.56 2.83 -17.54
N ARG A 239 9.28 2.75 -17.94
CA ARG A 239 8.82 3.23 -19.25
C ARG A 239 8.92 4.74 -19.42
N ALA A 240 8.66 5.50 -18.37
CA ALA A 240 8.84 6.96 -18.39
C ALA A 240 10.32 7.33 -18.56
N THR A 241 11.20 6.64 -17.83
CA THR A 241 12.66 6.80 -17.94
C THR A 241 13.17 6.39 -19.33
N GLU A 242 12.69 5.27 -19.87
CA GLU A 242 13.02 4.85 -21.24
C GLU A 242 12.57 5.86 -22.29
N GLY A 243 11.35 6.41 -22.13
CA GLY A 243 10.83 7.47 -22.98
C GLY A 243 11.68 8.73 -22.97
N ALA A 244 12.21 9.11 -21.79
CA ALA A 244 13.14 10.23 -21.66
C ALA A 244 14.52 9.94 -22.25
N LEU A 245 14.94 8.66 -22.24
CA LEU A 245 16.23 8.18 -22.72
C LEU A 245 16.24 7.76 -24.20
N ILE A 246 15.22 8.08 -25.02
CA ILE A 246 15.18 7.76 -26.47
C ILE A 246 16.35 8.39 -27.28
N GLY A 247 17.25 9.15 -26.63
CA GLY A 247 18.63 9.36 -27.08
C GLY A 247 19.58 8.13 -27.02
N GLY A 248 19.06 6.95 -26.67
CA GLY A 248 19.71 5.63 -26.65
C GLY A 248 20.52 5.32 -25.38
N TYR A 249 20.15 4.30 -24.59
CA TYR A 249 21.05 3.70 -23.58
C TYR A 249 20.78 2.23 -23.21
N CYS A 250 21.89 1.53 -22.91
CA CYS A 250 22.07 0.10 -22.64
C CYS A 250 21.68 -0.34 -21.20
N ALA A 251 21.53 -1.67 -21.03
CA ALA A 251 21.25 -2.37 -19.77
C ALA A 251 22.02 -1.93 -18.50
N PRO A 252 23.28 -1.43 -18.54
CA PRO A 252 23.96 -0.93 -17.35
C PRO A 252 23.27 0.28 -16.70
N VAL A 253 22.58 1.11 -17.49
CA VAL A 253 21.88 2.30 -16.98
C VAL A 253 20.62 1.91 -16.19
N ARG A 254 19.93 0.84 -16.59
CA ARG A 254 18.84 0.24 -15.77
C ARG A 254 19.36 -0.19 -14.40
N LEU A 255 20.58 -0.73 -14.35
CA LEU A 255 21.19 -1.23 -13.11
C LEU A 255 21.64 -0.09 -12.18
N VAL A 256 22.10 1.04 -12.73
CA VAL A 256 22.51 2.22 -11.93
C VAL A 256 21.32 3.03 -11.42
N LEU A 257 20.21 3.10 -12.17
CA LEU A 257 19.01 3.84 -11.72
C LEU A 257 18.10 3.03 -10.77
N LEU A 258 18.32 1.72 -10.66
CA LEU A 258 17.60 0.83 -9.74
C LEU A 258 18.31 0.65 -8.39
N VAL A 259 19.54 1.17 -8.23
CA VAL A 259 20.32 1.18 -6.99
C VAL A 259 20.24 2.55 -6.34
#